data_AF-A0A0D3IJ05-F1
#
_entry.id   AF-A0A0D3IJ05-F1
#
_cell.length_a   1.000
_cell.length_b   1.000
_cell.length_c   1.000
_cell.angle_alpha   90.00
_cell.angle_beta   90.00
_cell.angle_gamma   90.00
#
_symmetry.space_group_name_H-M   'P 1'
#
loop_
_entity.id
_entity.type
_entity.pdbx_description
1 polymer ?
#
loop_
_entity_poly.entity_id
_entity_poly.type
_entity_poly.pdbx_seq_one_letter_code
_entity_poly.pdbx_strand_id
1 'polypeptide(L)'
;SRGFAIELGAALVIIVGSRMGWPLSATHCQVGATTGVALLEGTRGVNTAVLVKTAVGWVVTLVVVGCTTAALAAWGLYAPALMRAA
;
A
#
# COMPACT_ATOMS: atom_id res chain seq x y z
N SER A 1 12.08 9.66 21.64
CA SER A 1 11.74 8.23 21.74
C SER A 1 10.65 7.79 20.75
N ARG A 2 9.60 8.59 20.49
CA ARG A 2 8.50 8.23 19.58
C ARG A 2 8.94 7.75 18.19
N GLY A 3 9.77 8.52 17.49
CA GLY A 3 10.29 8.13 16.16
C GLY A 3 11.04 6.80 16.18
N PHE A 4 11.89 6.58 17.19
CA PHE A 4 12.58 5.29 17.38
C PHE A 4 11.59 4.13 17.58
N ALA A 5 10.53 4.32 18.39
CA ALA A 5 9.51 3.30 18.60
C ALA A 5 8.72 2.98 17.32
N ILE A 6 8.45 4.00 16.50
CA ILE A 6 7.77 3.85 15.20
C ILE A 6 8.64 3.04 14.23
N GLU A 7 9.90 3.43 14.05
CA GLU A 7 10.81 2.75 13.12
C GLU A 7 11.10 1.32 13.57
N LEU A 8 11.33 1.11 14.87
CA LEU A 8 11.52 -0.24 15.43
C LEU A 8 10.27 -1.11 15.23
N GLY A 9 9.08 -0.57 15.50
CA GLY A 9 7.81 -1.27 15.31
C GLY A 9 7.59 -1.67 13.85
N ALA A 10 7.79 -0.74 12.92
CA ALA A 10 7.68 -1.02 11.49
C ALA A 10 8.71 -2.06 11.03
N ALA A 11 9.98 -1.92 11.43
CA ALA A 11 11.05 -2.84 11.07
C ALA A 11 10.78 -4.27 11.59
N LEU A 12 10.28 -4.41 12.82
CA LEU A 12 9.94 -5.73 13.38
C LEU A 12 8.88 -6.44 12.54
N VAL A 13 7.80 -5.74 12.16
CA VAL A 13 6.73 -6.31 11.32
C VAL A 13 7.28 -6.71 9.94
N ILE A 14 8.08 -5.84 9.32
CA ILE A 14 8.68 -6.09 8.01
C ILE A 14 9.59 -7.32 8.07
N ILE A 15 10.49 -7.40 9.07
CA ILE A 15 11.42 -8.52 9.22
C ILE A 15 10.66 -9.83 9.43
N VAL A 16 9.71 -9.84 10.37
CA VAL A 16 8.94 -11.06 10.70
C VAL A 16 8.14 -11.55 9.49
N GLY A 17 7.39 -10.68 8.81
CA GLY A 17 6.63 -11.10 7.64
C GLY A 17 7.49 -11.44 6.43
N SER A 18 8.64 -10.77 6.25
CA SER A 18 9.60 -11.14 5.20
C SER A 18 10.18 -12.53 5.44
N ARG A 19 10.45 -12.90 6.70
CA ARG A 19 10.90 -14.26 7.06
C ARG A 19 9.83 -15.33 6.82
N MET A 20 8.55 -14.95 6.88
CA MET A 20 7.42 -15.83 6.52
C MET A 20 7.13 -15.88 5.02
N GLY A 21 7.84 -15.10 4.19
CA GLY A 21 7.64 -15.04 2.74
C GLY A 21 6.40 -14.25 2.31
N TRP A 22 5.82 -13.45 3.20
CA TRP A 22 4.65 -12.64 2.87
C TRP A 22 5.04 -11.39 2.06
N PRO A 23 4.34 -11.08 0.96
CA PRO A 23 4.52 -9.81 0.26
C PRO A 23 3.92 -8.69 1.10
N LEU A 24 4.77 -8.01 1.88
CA LEU A 24 4.36 -6.91 2.75
C LEU A 24 4.56 -5.54 2.09
N SER A 25 3.64 -4.62 2.39
CA SER A 25 3.80 -3.19 2.09
C SER A 25 4.52 -2.48 3.23
N ALA A 26 5.71 -1.94 2.97
CA ALA A 26 6.45 -1.14 3.95
C ALA A 26 5.66 0.11 4.38
N THR A 27 4.91 0.72 3.45
CA THR A 27 4.07 1.88 3.74
C THR A 27 2.97 1.55 4.76
N HIS A 28 2.32 0.38 4.67
CA HIS A 28 1.33 -0.04 5.67
C HIS A 28 1.97 -0.29 7.04
N CYS A 29 3.15 -0.90 7.07
CA CYS A 29 3.86 -1.16 8.32
C CYS A 29 4.18 0.15 9.04
N GLN A 30 4.66 1.16 8.30
CA GLN A 30 5.04 2.46 8.86
C GLN A 30 3.83 3.32 9.24
N VAL A 31 2.77 3.34 8.42
CA VAL A 31 1.51 4.03 8.78
C VAL A 31 0.84 3.37 10.00
N GLY A 32 0.89 2.04 10.09
CA GLY A 32 0.41 1.31 11.27
C GLY A 32 1.21 1.64 12.53
N ALA A 33 2.54 1.64 12.45
CA ALA A 33 3.42 1.96 13.57
C ALA A 33 3.26 3.43 14.05
N THR A 34 3.19 4.39 13.12
CA THR A 34 2.93 5.80 13.45
C THR A 34 1.57 5.98 14.12
N THR A 35 0.52 5.33 13.58
CA THR A 35 -0.83 5.36 14.16
C THR A 35 -0.87 4.73 15.55
N GLY A 36 -0.21 3.59 15.74
CA GLY A 36 -0.13 2.90 17.04
C GLY A 36 0.50 3.77 18.12
N VAL A 37 1.61 4.46 17.81
CA VAL A 37 2.25 5.40 18.74
C VAL A 37 1.39 6.63 18.98
N ALA A 38 0.73 7.15 17.94
CA ALA A 38 -0.18 8.30 18.06
C ALA A 38 -1.41 7.99 18.95
N LEU A 39 -1.92 6.75 18.93
CA LEU A 39 -3.03 6.33 19.79
C LEU A 39 -2.69 6.33 21.28
N LEU A 40 -1.40 6.20 21.64
CA LEU A 40 -0.95 6.31 23.03
C LEU A 40 -1.10 7.73 23.58
N GLU A 41 -1.27 8.72 22.72
CA GLU A 41 -1.54 10.13 23.08
C GLU A 41 -3.04 10.44 23.17
N GLY A 42 -3.89 9.41 23.02
CA GLY A 42 -5.34 9.52 23.02
C GLY A 42 -5.93 9.82 21.62
N THR A 43 -7.25 10.00 21.58
CA THR A 43 -8.00 10.18 20.32
C THR A 43 -7.64 11.46 19.55
N ARG A 44 -6.99 12.43 20.20
CA ARG A 44 -6.50 13.67 19.58
C ARG A 44 -5.11 13.54 18.95
N GLY A 45 -4.36 12.48 19.28
CA GLY A 45 -3.05 12.22 18.69
C GLY A 45 -3.13 11.73 17.24
N VAL A 46 -4.31 11.24 16.82
CA VAL A 46 -4.53 10.67 15.50
C VAL A 46 -5.40 11.58 14.64
N ASN A 47 -4.89 11.94 13.45
CA ASN A 47 -5.71 12.58 12.43
C ASN A 47 -6.46 11.51 11.60
N THR A 48 -7.67 11.17 12.04
CA THR A 48 -8.50 10.14 11.40
C THR A 48 -8.86 10.49 9.95
N ALA A 49 -9.03 11.77 9.63
CA ALA A 49 -9.33 12.19 8.25
C ALA A 49 -8.16 11.87 7.29
N VAL A 50 -6.92 12.09 7.72
CA VAL A 50 -5.72 11.74 6.95
C VAL A 50 -5.57 10.23 6.83
N LEU A 51 -5.82 9.47 7.90
CA LEU A 51 -5.76 8.00 7.84
C LEU A 51 -6.80 7.42 6.87
N VAL A 52 -8.05 7.90 6.93
CA VAL A 52 -9.10 7.47 6.00
C VAL A 52 -8.74 7.83 4.57
N LYS A 53 -8.23 9.05 4.31
CA LYS A 53 -7.77 9.45 2.98
C LYS A 53 -6.65 8.55 2.46
N THR A 54 -5.72 8.15 3.34
CA THR A 54 -4.61 7.25 3.00
C THR A 54 -5.15 5.85 2.66
N ALA A 55 -6.09 5.33 3.47
CA ALA A 55 -6.72 4.03 3.24
C ALA A 55 -7.51 3.98 1.93
N VAL A 56 -8.29 5.03 1.63
CA VAL A 56 -8.98 5.18 0.34
C VAL A 56 -7.96 5.25 -0.80
N GLY A 57 -6.86 5.98 -0.60
CA GLY A 57 -5.76 6.05 -1.56
C GLY A 57 -5.20 4.68 -1.95
N TRP A 58 -4.99 3.79 -0.98
CA TRP A 58 -4.53 2.42 -1.25
C TRP A 58 -5.49 1.66 -2.19
N VAL A 59 -6.79 1.73 -1.93
CA VAL A 59 -7.79 1.06 -2.79
C VAL A 59 -7.80 1.67 -4.19
N VAL A 60 -7.80 3.01 -4.29
CA VAL A 60 -7.79 3.71 -5.58
C VAL A 60 -6.56 3.33 -6.40
N THR A 61 -5.38 3.25 -5.78
CA THR A 61 -4.16 2.86 -6.51
C THR A 61 -4.24 1.46 -7.10
N LEU A 62 -4.85 0.49 -6.40
CA LEU A 62 -5.07 -0.86 -6.93
C LEU A 62 -6.00 -0.84 -8.15
N VAL A 63 -7.10 -0.08 -8.09
CA VAL A 63 -8.05 0.03 -9.20
C VAL A 63 -7.39 0.66 -10.42
N VAL A 64 -6.71 1.79 -10.23
CA VAL A 64 -6.07 2.51 -11.34
C VAL A 64 -4.99 1.65 -12.00
N VAL A 65 -4.10 1.04 -11.22
CA VAL A 65 -3.03 0.18 -11.75
C VAL A 65 -3.59 -1.07 -12.41
N GLY A 66 -4.59 -1.71 -11.80
CA GLY A 66 -5.25 -2.88 -12.38
C GLY A 66 -5.92 -2.57 -13.73
N CYS A 67 -6.71 -1.50 -13.80
CA CYS A 67 -7.41 -1.10 -15.02
C CYS A 67 -6.43 -0.68 -16.13
N THR A 68 -5.40 0.11 -15.80
CA THR A 68 -4.41 0.55 -16.79
C THR A 68 -3.57 -0.61 -17.31
N THR A 69 -3.12 -1.53 -16.44
CA THR A 69 -2.39 -2.73 -16.85
C THR A 69 -3.24 -3.62 -17.75
N ALA A 70 -4.52 -3.83 -17.40
CA ALA A 70 -5.45 -4.61 -18.21
C ALA A 70 -5.67 -3.98 -19.60
N ALA A 71 -5.84 -2.66 -19.67
CA ALA A 71 -6.01 -1.95 -20.93
C ALA A 71 -4.77 -2.06 -21.83
N LEU A 72 -3.57 -1.89 -21.26
CA LEU A 72 -2.30 -2.02 -21.99
C LEU A 72 -2.08 -3.46 -22.49
N ALA A 73 -2.34 -4.46 -21.64
CA ALA A 73 -2.22 -5.86 -22.02
C ALA A 73 -3.20 -6.24 -23.14
N ALA A 74 -4.45 -5.76 -23.08
CA ALA A 74 -5.43 -5.98 -24.14
C ALA A 74 -4.96 -5.37 -25.47
N TRP A 75 -4.44 -4.13 -25.45
CA TRP A 75 -3.90 -3.51 -26.66
C TRP A 75 -2.77 -4.35 -27.26
N GLY A 76 -1.80 -4.78 -26.45
CA GLY A 76 -0.66 -5.58 -26.91
C GLY A 76 -1.05 -6.95 -27.47
N LEU A 77 -2.01 -7.64 -26.84
CA LEU A 77 -2.46 -8.96 -27.26
C LEU A 77 -3.33 -8.95 -28.53
N TYR A 78 -4.17 -7.93 -28.72
CA TYR A 78 -5.06 -7.83 -29.88
C TYR A 78 -4.45 -7.09 -31.09
N ALA A 79 -3.32 -6.39 -30.91
CA ALA A 79 -2.58 -5.74 -32.01
C ALA A 79 -2.19 -6.68 -33.17
N PRO A 80 -1.63 -7.90 -32.96
CA PRO A 80 -1.30 -8.81 -34.06
C PRO A 80 -2.53 -9.46 -34.71
N ALA A 81 -3.67 -9.52 -34.02
CA ALA A 81 -4.92 -10.08 -34.57
C ALA A 81 -5.54 -9.16 -35.64
N LEU A 82 -5.40 -7.83 -35.48
CA LEU A 82 -5.87 -6.85 -36.47
C LEU A 82 -5.02 -6.84 -37.75
N MET A 83 -3.70 -7.10 -37.64
CA MET A 83 -2.77 -7.11 -38.79
C MET A 83 -2.85 -8.38 -39.64
N ARG A 84 -3.33 -9.50 -39.09
CA ARG A 84 -3.52 -10.77 -39.84
C ARG A 84 -4.87 -10.85 -40.56
N ALA A 85 -5.80 -9.93 -40.26
CA ALA A 85 -7.14 -9.89 -40.82
C ALA A 85 -7.31 -8.83 -41.94
N ALA A 86 -6.26 -8.05 -42.24
CA ALA A 86 -6.16 -7.10 -43.35
C ALA A 86 -5.24 -7.66 -44.44
#